data_AF-A0A957XK32-F1
#
_entry.id   AF-A0A957XK32-F1
#
_cell.length_a   1.000
_cell.length_b   1.000
_cell.length_c   1.000
_cell.angle_alpha   90.00
_cell.angle_beta   90.00
_cell.angle_gamma   90.00
#
_symmetry.space_group_name_H-M   'P 1'
#
loop_
_entity.id
_entity.type
_entity.pdbx_description
1 polymer ?
#
loop_
_entity_poly.entity_id
_entity_poly.type
_entity_poly.pdbx_seq_one_letter_code
_entity_poly.pdbx_strand_id
1 'polypeptide(L)'
;MTKRTILFVLMLTMSLLIGACNNAASEPAPTEAAPPAEAEPTDQPQAAAPTAEPSDNETAATEEPSNEASAAEAAPVQEEEQSETSITAIDDIAASSLIPDADIISEAAVSAKMPELSYGLVVSQLNDKGYNDLAWVGMQRAAEELGVSVQYLQDPDDGTVGARITQFLNQGVDGIVTTGSTMARATHKAAQANPDMLFAIIDFPDQNPNDRGLLFDVDDPAFMAGYLAAGMSQSGTVCTYGGQQIPPVLIFMVGFEQGVEYYNDQNDAEVDVLGWHTDPTIPVGGAGVFAGNFNNQAFGQTIAGEFAERGCDIIFPVAGGVGLGTAEVAAENGLTVIGVDADQSLSNPDYADVYLTSVIKHIDQAVFETIAQMADGTFEGNKSYIGTLENGGVDLAPFNTFEDQIPQTLKDDLETIRQELIDGNLSTGWPIGASRIQKSQNAGALNLNALRNATYNVEYTADGTAPLTNGEYREPAAPGSATETIVRLDNHLVYGDLTGDGQDEAVTILVSDPGGSGTFYDLVVMADVDGTPTQIGSAFLGDRIIVKALEVEDGLIGVGLVTQGPNDPQSDPTQGVVKIFGVQDDALTELASQVIE
;
A
#
# COMPACT_ATOMS: atom_id res chain seq x y z
N MET A 1 13.48 -8.49 -14.50
CA MET A 1 14.49 -9.55 -14.81
C MET A 1 15.11 -9.42 -16.20
N THR A 2 16.37 -9.84 -16.36
CA THR A 2 17.07 -9.96 -17.66
C THR A 2 16.34 -10.86 -18.67
N LYS A 3 16.46 -10.56 -19.99
CA LYS A 3 16.04 -11.38 -21.17
C LYS A 3 16.45 -12.88 -21.17
N ARG A 4 17.17 -13.35 -20.14
CA ARG A 4 17.55 -14.76 -19.94
C ARG A 4 16.48 -15.61 -19.24
N THR A 5 15.62 -15.04 -18.39
CA THR A 5 14.64 -15.86 -17.65
C THR A 5 13.42 -16.20 -18.50
N ILE A 6 12.86 -15.23 -19.22
CA ILE A 6 11.74 -15.44 -20.18
C ILE A 6 12.15 -16.45 -21.27
N LEU A 7 13.40 -16.38 -21.76
CA LEU A 7 13.92 -17.34 -22.73
C LEU A 7 14.10 -18.76 -22.14
N PHE A 8 14.16 -18.90 -20.80
CA PHE A 8 14.27 -20.18 -20.11
C PHE A 8 12.91 -20.85 -19.92
N VAL A 9 11.88 -20.08 -19.53
CA VAL A 9 10.49 -20.58 -19.41
C VAL A 9 9.94 -21.00 -20.77
N LEU A 10 10.16 -20.20 -21.82
CA LEU A 10 9.77 -20.55 -23.20
C LEU A 10 10.50 -21.79 -23.77
N MET A 11 11.69 -22.13 -23.26
CA MET A 11 12.41 -23.35 -23.66
C MET A 11 11.90 -24.61 -22.95
N LEU A 12 11.32 -24.47 -21.75
CA LEU A 12 10.76 -25.61 -21.01
C LEU A 12 9.44 -26.10 -21.64
N THR A 13 8.53 -25.18 -21.96
CA THR A 13 7.22 -25.51 -22.57
C THR A 13 7.39 -26.21 -23.93
N MET A 14 8.35 -25.76 -24.75
CA MET A 14 8.65 -26.36 -26.05
C MET A 14 9.25 -27.78 -25.95
N SER A 15 9.77 -28.18 -24.79
CA SER A 15 10.33 -29.52 -24.56
C SER A 15 9.28 -30.56 -24.17
N LEU A 16 8.18 -30.16 -23.50
CA LEU A 16 7.09 -31.09 -23.15
C LEU A 16 6.26 -31.53 -24.37
N LEU A 17 6.01 -30.63 -25.34
CA LEU A 17 5.19 -30.96 -26.53
C LEU A 17 5.77 -32.07 -27.42
N ILE A 18 7.06 -32.40 -27.29
CA ILE A 18 7.71 -33.47 -28.09
C ILE A 18 7.52 -34.85 -27.43
N GLY A 19 7.23 -34.91 -26.12
CA GLY A 19 7.11 -36.17 -25.37
C GLY A 19 5.80 -36.94 -25.60
N ALA A 20 4.71 -36.26 -25.97
CA ALA A 20 3.37 -36.85 -26.05
C ALA A 20 3.12 -37.73 -27.31
N CYS A 21 4.05 -37.73 -28.27
CA CYS A 21 3.89 -38.40 -29.57
C CYS A 21 4.71 -39.70 -29.70
N ASN A 22 4.58 -40.63 -28.75
CA ASN A 22 4.86 -42.06 -29.01
C ASN A 22 4.29 -42.96 -27.90
N ASN A 23 3.23 -43.73 -28.22
CA ASN A 23 2.77 -44.82 -27.37
C ASN A 23 2.28 -46.01 -28.21
N ALA A 24 2.98 -47.15 -28.12
CA ALA A 24 2.56 -48.41 -28.73
C ALA A 24 3.29 -49.65 -28.13
N ALA A 25 2.59 -50.37 -27.23
CA ALA A 25 2.72 -51.81 -26.90
C ALA A 25 4.12 -52.39 -26.53
N SER A 26 4.34 -53.21 -25.48
CA SER A 26 3.55 -54.34 -24.96
C SER A 26 4.19 -55.01 -23.73
N GLU A 27 3.38 -55.34 -22.70
CA GLU A 27 3.42 -56.55 -21.82
C GLU A 27 4.68 -56.96 -20.98
N PRO A 28 4.55 -57.86 -19.96
CA PRO A 28 5.06 -57.54 -18.61
C PRO A 28 6.33 -58.29 -18.12
N ALA A 29 6.73 -57.93 -16.89
CA ALA A 29 7.96 -58.29 -16.17
C ALA A 29 8.08 -59.76 -15.68
N PRO A 30 9.30 -60.12 -15.22
CA PRO A 30 9.44 -61.03 -14.07
C PRO A 30 10.37 -60.50 -12.94
N THR A 31 10.16 -61.06 -11.74
CA THR A 31 10.82 -60.80 -10.44
C THR A 31 12.14 -61.56 -10.20
N GLU A 32 13.05 -60.98 -9.38
CA GLU A 32 14.01 -61.59 -8.41
C GLU A 32 15.18 -60.59 -8.17
N ALA A 33 15.95 -60.53 -7.06
CA ALA A 33 15.83 -60.96 -5.66
C ALA A 33 16.97 -60.27 -4.84
N ALA A 34 16.79 -60.02 -3.54
CA ALA A 34 17.88 -59.61 -2.61
C ALA A 34 18.60 -60.87 -2.04
N PRO A 35 19.89 -60.85 -1.61
CA PRO A 35 20.31 -60.29 -0.29
C PRO A 35 21.85 -59.91 -0.23
N PRO A 36 22.61 -59.92 0.91
CA PRO A 36 22.33 -59.73 2.35
C PRO A 36 23.20 -58.60 3.03
N ALA A 37 23.13 -58.49 4.36
CA ALA A 37 23.94 -57.61 5.24
C ALA A 37 24.96 -58.39 6.11
N GLU A 38 25.60 -57.70 7.10
CA GLU A 38 26.61 -58.10 8.13
C GLU A 38 28.07 -57.62 7.86
N ALA A 39 28.92 -57.20 8.83
CA ALA A 39 28.79 -56.87 10.26
C ALA A 39 30.01 -56.02 10.76
N GLU A 40 29.99 -55.49 12.00
CA GLU A 40 31.09 -54.72 12.66
C GLU A 40 32.30 -55.57 13.13
N PRO A 41 33.40 -54.96 13.65
CA PRO A 41 33.57 -54.91 15.12
C PRO A 41 34.38 -53.73 15.77
N THR A 42 33.79 -53.11 16.81
CA THR A 42 34.29 -52.77 18.19
C THR A 42 35.70 -52.19 18.55
N ASP A 43 35.65 -51.22 19.50
CA ASP A 43 36.51 -50.95 20.70
C ASP A 43 37.78 -50.03 20.73
N GLN A 44 37.57 -48.78 21.24
CA GLN A 44 38.08 -48.15 22.51
C GLN A 44 39.61 -48.21 22.89
N PRO A 45 40.21 -47.21 23.61
CA PRO A 45 39.63 -46.52 24.78
C PRO A 45 39.94 -45.00 25.03
N GLN A 46 39.39 -44.49 26.15
CA GLN A 46 39.33 -43.08 26.63
C GLN A 46 40.60 -42.49 27.30
N ALA A 47 40.68 -41.15 27.33
CA ALA A 47 41.16 -40.29 28.45
C ALA A 47 40.59 -38.85 28.26
N ALA A 48 39.68 -38.34 29.10
CA ALA A 48 39.85 -37.74 30.43
C ALA A 48 40.22 -36.23 30.42
N ALA A 49 39.39 -35.40 31.06
CA ALA A 49 39.50 -33.94 31.15
C ALA A 49 40.40 -33.44 32.31
N PRO A 50 40.59 -32.12 32.45
CA PRO A 50 40.35 -31.54 33.78
C PRO A 50 39.62 -30.17 33.79
N THR A 51 38.87 -29.96 34.86
CA THR A 51 38.26 -28.70 35.34
C THR A 51 39.23 -27.83 36.13
N ALA A 52 39.08 -26.48 36.11
CA ALA A 52 39.45 -25.60 37.24
C ALA A 52 38.83 -24.19 37.15
N GLU A 53 38.19 -23.78 38.25
CA GLU A 53 37.86 -22.42 38.72
C GLU A 53 38.35 -22.34 40.20
N PRO A 54 38.30 -21.22 40.94
CA PRO A 54 38.32 -19.79 40.57
C PRO A 54 39.41 -19.00 41.38
N SER A 55 39.48 -17.67 41.24
CA SER A 55 40.00 -16.78 42.32
C SER A 55 39.60 -15.31 42.16
N ASP A 56 39.07 -14.70 43.22
CA ASP A 56 38.80 -13.26 43.34
C ASP A 56 40.07 -12.41 43.43
N ASN A 57 40.02 -11.11 43.04
CA ASN A 57 40.13 -9.99 43.99
C ASN A 57 39.93 -8.59 43.34
N GLU A 58 39.58 -7.60 44.15
CA GLU A 58 39.38 -6.18 43.83
C GLU A 58 40.65 -5.45 43.33
N THR A 59 40.51 -4.42 42.49
CA THR A 59 40.64 -2.99 42.89
C THR A 59 40.50 -2.02 41.70
N ALA A 60 40.08 -0.78 41.99
CA ALA A 60 39.89 0.28 41.00
C ALA A 60 41.17 1.09 40.73
N ALA A 61 41.35 1.56 39.50
CA ALA A 61 41.99 2.85 39.21
C ALA A 61 41.64 3.35 37.79
N THR A 62 41.36 4.65 37.69
CA THR A 62 41.32 5.45 36.46
C THR A 62 42.70 5.62 35.85
N GLU A 63 42.82 5.61 34.52
CA GLU A 63 43.46 6.69 33.73
C GLU A 63 43.37 6.44 32.20
N GLU A 64 43.24 7.54 31.44
CA GLU A 64 43.35 7.68 29.98
C GLU A 64 44.84 7.60 29.52
N PRO A 65 45.25 7.64 28.22
CA PRO A 65 44.66 8.37 27.08
C PRO A 65 44.68 7.54 25.75
N SER A 66 44.62 8.02 24.49
CA SER A 66 44.72 9.36 23.87
C SER A 66 44.16 9.35 22.44
N ASN A 67 43.59 10.46 21.96
CA ASN A 67 44.06 11.08 20.71
C ASN A 67 43.56 12.54 20.52
N GLU A 68 44.52 13.41 20.27
CA GLU A 68 44.43 14.81 19.80
C GLU A 68 43.88 14.89 18.35
N ALA A 69 43.46 16.00 17.75
CA ALA A 69 43.13 17.41 18.08
C ALA A 69 42.25 17.93 16.88
N SER A 70 41.60 19.10 16.84
CA SER A 70 42.00 20.46 17.24
C SER A 70 40.77 21.39 17.24
N ALA A 71 40.81 22.46 18.05
CA ALA A 71 39.75 23.47 18.17
C ALA A 71 40.29 24.91 18.13
N ALA A 72 39.44 25.86 17.73
CA ALA A 72 39.41 27.30 18.12
C ALA A 72 38.19 27.93 17.41
N GLU A 73 37.03 28.20 18.04
CA GLU A 73 36.70 29.06 19.20
C GLU A 73 36.56 30.56 18.85
N ALA A 74 35.35 31.13 19.01
CA ALA A 74 35.07 32.26 19.93
C ALA A 74 33.68 32.96 19.76
N ALA A 75 32.84 32.84 20.81
CA ALA A 75 32.02 33.89 21.45
C ALA A 75 30.78 34.55 20.75
N PRO A 76 29.83 35.13 21.54
CA PRO A 76 28.41 35.35 21.13
C PRO A 76 27.88 36.81 21.17
N VAL A 77 26.66 37.03 20.65
CA VAL A 77 25.85 38.28 20.71
C VAL A 77 24.35 37.88 20.76
N GLN A 78 23.65 38.00 21.89
CA GLN A 78 22.77 39.09 22.38
C GLN A 78 21.41 39.29 21.66
N GLU A 79 20.34 39.38 22.48
CA GLU A 79 18.99 39.87 22.15
C GLU A 79 18.97 41.41 22.04
N GLU A 80 18.08 41.98 21.22
CA GLU A 80 17.59 43.37 21.38
C GLU A 80 16.09 43.47 21.07
N GLU A 81 15.37 44.24 21.89
CA GLU A 81 13.99 44.69 21.67
C GLU A 81 13.92 45.94 20.76
N GLN A 82 12.77 46.18 20.11
CA GLN A 82 12.15 47.50 19.81
C GLN A 82 10.85 47.30 18.99
N SER A 83 9.82 48.17 19.01
CA SER A 83 9.35 49.20 19.96
C SER A 83 7.96 49.72 19.48
N GLU A 84 7.14 50.30 20.36
CA GLU A 84 5.83 50.88 20.00
C GLU A 84 5.82 52.41 19.79
N THR A 85 4.73 52.89 19.16
CA THR A 85 4.25 54.29 19.01
C THR A 85 4.93 55.14 17.90
N SER A 86 4.27 56.07 17.21
CA SER A 86 2.99 56.77 17.44
C SER A 86 2.29 57.24 16.14
N ILE A 87 1.05 57.75 16.28
CA ILE A 87 0.03 57.98 15.23
C ILE A 87 0.06 59.42 14.66
N THR A 88 -0.27 59.59 13.37
CA THR A 88 -1.01 60.77 12.88
C THR A 88 -2.10 60.38 11.87
N ALA A 89 -3.32 60.92 12.03
CA ALA A 89 -4.48 60.79 11.13
C ALA A 89 -4.44 61.93 10.05
N ILE A 90 -5.39 62.20 9.14
CA ILE A 90 -6.88 62.09 9.01
C ILE A 90 -7.23 62.21 7.48
N ASP A 91 -8.42 61.95 6.91
CA ASP A 91 -9.78 61.62 7.39
C ASP A 91 -10.55 60.76 6.33
N ASP A 92 -11.82 60.42 6.60
CA ASP A 92 -12.90 59.93 5.69
C ASP A 92 -12.79 58.53 5.02
N ILE A 93 -13.87 57.78 4.73
CA ILE A 93 -15.30 57.80 5.14
C ILE A 93 -15.85 56.36 4.95
N ALA A 94 -16.73 55.76 5.76
CA ALA A 94 -17.17 56.01 7.14
C ALA A 94 -17.82 54.71 7.71
N ALA A 95 -18.05 54.63 9.03
CA ALA A 95 -18.68 53.48 9.69
C ALA A 95 -20.05 53.83 10.33
N SER A 96 -20.89 52.82 10.57
CA SER A 96 -22.00 52.86 11.55
C SER A 96 -22.31 51.42 11.98
N SER A 97 -21.73 50.91 13.07
CA SER A 97 -22.02 51.19 14.49
C SER A 97 -23.29 50.50 14.99
N LEU A 98 -23.14 49.58 15.95
CA LEU A 98 -23.57 49.78 17.35
C LEU A 98 -23.28 48.53 18.20
N ILE A 99 -22.49 48.69 19.26
CA ILE A 99 -22.48 47.82 20.45
C ILE A 99 -22.97 48.69 21.61
N PRO A 100 -23.83 48.18 22.50
CA PRO A 100 -23.98 48.72 23.84
C PRO A 100 -23.60 47.70 24.94
N ASP A 101 -22.66 48.11 25.78
CA ASP A 101 -22.50 47.87 27.23
C ASP A 101 -23.03 46.59 27.89
N ALA A 102 -22.16 45.96 28.69
CA ALA A 102 -22.51 44.92 29.63
C ALA A 102 -22.94 45.51 31.00
N ASP A 103 -24.10 45.07 31.53
CA ASP A 103 -24.24 44.80 32.97
C ASP A 103 -25.49 43.92 33.31
N ILE A 104 -25.20 42.71 33.82
CA ILE A 104 -25.93 41.96 34.87
C ILE A 104 -27.38 41.48 34.61
N ILE A 105 -27.44 40.28 34.00
CA ILE A 105 -28.33 39.10 34.24
C ILE A 105 -29.84 39.23 34.57
N SER A 106 -30.63 38.52 33.75
CA SER A 106 -31.73 37.65 34.23
C SER A 106 -31.54 36.24 33.68
N GLU A 107 -31.80 35.20 34.47
CA GLU A 107 -31.65 33.79 34.07
C GLU A 107 -32.53 33.43 32.86
N ALA A 108 -31.88 33.16 31.73
CA ALA A 108 -32.41 32.33 30.67
C ALA A 108 -31.28 31.41 30.19
N ALA A 109 -31.31 30.16 30.65
CA ALA A 109 -30.39 29.13 30.20
C ALA A 109 -30.70 28.78 28.75
N VAL A 110 -30.09 29.50 27.81
CA VAL A 110 -29.87 28.98 26.46
C VAL A 110 -28.53 28.25 26.52
N SER A 111 -28.61 26.92 26.52
CA SER A 111 -27.44 26.08 26.29
C SER A 111 -26.88 26.44 24.92
N ALA A 112 -25.78 27.21 24.91
CA ALA A 112 -24.84 27.14 23.80
C ALA A 112 -24.21 25.75 23.91
N LYS A 113 -24.92 24.76 23.36
CA LYS A 113 -24.48 23.38 23.29
C LYS A 113 -23.12 23.41 22.61
N MET A 114 -22.06 23.05 23.36
CA MET A 114 -20.76 22.82 22.73
C MET A 114 -20.97 21.77 21.63
N PRO A 115 -20.27 21.85 20.49
CA PRO A 115 -20.24 20.77 19.52
C PRO A 115 -20.03 19.46 20.28
N GLU A 116 -20.96 18.52 20.12
CA GLU A 116 -21.10 17.38 21.05
C GLU A 116 -20.04 16.30 20.82
N LEU A 117 -19.25 16.47 19.75
CA LEU A 117 -18.22 15.56 19.25
C LEU A 117 -17.00 16.36 18.76
N SER A 118 -15.82 15.76 18.88
CA SER A 118 -14.51 16.35 18.54
C SER A 118 -13.60 15.32 17.87
N TYR A 119 -12.83 15.72 16.86
CA TYR A 119 -11.97 14.81 16.08
C TYR A 119 -10.54 15.34 15.93
N GLY A 120 -9.57 14.44 16.04
CA GLY A 120 -8.14 14.76 15.93
C GLY A 120 -7.52 14.26 14.62
N LEU A 121 -6.74 15.09 13.94
CA LEU A 121 -5.92 14.72 12.78
C LEU A 121 -4.43 14.71 13.16
N VAL A 122 -3.70 13.63 12.88
CA VAL A 122 -2.23 13.61 12.92
C VAL A 122 -1.71 13.63 11.48
N VAL A 123 -0.90 14.65 11.16
CA VAL A 123 -0.28 14.90 9.85
C VAL A 123 1.23 15.13 10.03
N SER A 124 2.03 14.87 9.00
CA SER A 124 3.47 15.16 9.07
C SER A 124 3.71 16.67 8.94
N GLN A 125 3.05 17.31 7.98
CA GLN A 125 3.18 18.75 7.68
C GLN A 125 1.84 19.34 7.18
N LEU A 126 1.84 20.64 6.86
CA LEU A 126 0.76 21.35 6.14
C LEU A 126 1.41 22.34 5.16
N ASN A 127 0.63 22.86 4.21
CA ASN A 127 1.03 23.66 3.06
C ASN A 127 1.76 22.85 1.95
N ASP A 128 1.48 21.55 1.83
CA ASP A 128 2.00 20.71 0.74
C ASP A 128 1.16 20.80 -0.55
N LYS A 129 0.03 21.51 -0.53
CA LYS A 129 -0.90 21.76 -1.65
C LYS A 129 -1.53 20.49 -2.22
N GLY A 130 -1.56 19.42 -1.44
CA GLY A 130 -2.05 18.11 -1.83
C GLY A 130 -2.40 17.26 -0.62
N TYR A 131 -1.77 16.09 -0.50
CA TYR A 131 -2.02 15.06 0.49
C TYR A 131 -2.43 15.51 1.91
N ASN A 132 -1.57 16.23 2.65
CA ASN A 132 -1.86 16.61 4.04
C ASN A 132 -2.88 17.76 4.11
N ASP A 133 -2.80 18.72 3.18
CA ASP A 133 -3.75 19.83 3.11
C ASP A 133 -5.18 19.33 2.84
N LEU A 134 -5.37 18.34 1.95
CA LEU A 134 -6.67 17.72 1.69
C LEU A 134 -7.25 16.99 2.91
N ALA A 135 -6.42 16.27 3.66
CA ALA A 135 -6.84 15.65 4.92
C ALA A 135 -7.39 16.72 5.90
N TRP A 136 -6.73 17.88 6.00
CA TRP A 136 -7.21 18.99 6.81
C TRP A 136 -8.44 19.70 6.22
N VAL A 137 -8.59 19.78 4.88
CA VAL A 137 -9.82 20.27 4.22
C VAL A 137 -11.02 19.38 4.56
N GLY A 138 -10.87 18.05 4.53
CA GLY A 138 -11.92 17.11 4.93
C GLY A 138 -12.38 17.30 6.38
N MET A 139 -11.44 17.49 7.31
CA MET A 139 -11.74 17.81 8.70
C MET A 139 -12.48 19.15 8.84
N GLN A 140 -12.03 20.21 8.15
CA GLN A 140 -12.69 21.52 8.19
C GLN A 140 -14.11 21.47 7.62
N ARG A 141 -14.31 20.75 6.51
CA ARG A 141 -15.64 20.53 5.92
C ARG A 141 -16.57 19.80 6.87
N ALA A 142 -16.06 18.81 7.60
CA ALA A 142 -16.83 18.13 8.64
C ALA A 142 -17.23 19.08 9.78
N ALA A 143 -16.33 19.97 10.22
CA ALA A 143 -16.67 20.97 11.23
C ALA A 143 -17.74 21.97 10.77
N GLU A 144 -17.68 22.42 9.52
CA GLU A 144 -18.65 23.36 8.94
C GLU A 144 -20.02 22.72 8.73
N GLU A 145 -20.09 21.55 8.10
CA GLU A 145 -21.36 20.93 7.69
C GLU A 145 -22.03 20.10 8.79
N LEU A 146 -21.24 19.43 9.65
CA LEU A 146 -21.74 18.54 10.71
C LEU A 146 -21.82 19.23 12.08
N GLY A 147 -21.15 20.37 12.25
CA GLY A 147 -21.10 21.09 13.53
C GLY A 147 -20.28 20.38 14.61
N VAL A 148 -19.25 19.61 14.21
CA VAL A 148 -18.28 18.95 15.11
C VAL A 148 -17.06 19.83 15.36
N SER A 149 -16.28 19.55 16.41
CA SER A 149 -14.95 20.17 16.56
C SER A 149 -13.89 19.38 15.82
N VAL A 150 -12.90 20.07 15.25
CA VAL A 150 -11.72 19.43 14.66
C VAL A 150 -10.44 20.16 15.07
N GLN A 151 -9.36 19.40 15.20
CA GLN A 151 -8.04 19.90 15.55
C GLN A 151 -6.96 18.99 14.93
N TYR A 152 -5.77 19.54 14.68
CA TYR A 152 -4.65 18.77 14.15
C TYR A 152 -3.41 18.86 15.05
N LEU A 153 -2.52 17.86 14.94
CA LEU A 153 -1.19 17.85 15.51
C LEU A 153 -0.19 17.44 14.42
N GLN A 154 0.93 18.16 14.32
CA GLN A 154 2.01 17.85 13.39
C GLN A 154 3.08 16.93 14.02
N ASP A 155 3.60 16.00 13.23
CA ASP A 155 4.72 15.12 13.56
C ASP A 155 5.68 14.97 12.36
N PRO A 156 6.50 16.00 12.04
CA PRO A 156 7.23 16.07 10.76
C PRO A 156 8.33 15.01 10.59
N ASP A 157 8.77 14.39 11.69
CA ASP A 157 9.80 13.33 11.70
C ASP A 157 9.20 11.93 11.93
N ASP A 158 7.87 11.81 12.06
CA ASP A 158 7.11 10.62 12.50
C ASP A 158 7.57 9.97 13.83
N GLY A 159 8.51 10.59 14.52
CA GLY A 159 9.15 10.06 15.73
C GLY A 159 8.28 10.09 16.98
N THR A 160 7.21 10.91 17.00
CA THR A 160 6.35 11.09 18.20
C THR A 160 4.88 10.76 17.98
N VAL A 161 4.50 10.11 16.89
CA VAL A 161 3.08 9.85 16.49
C VAL A 161 2.25 9.24 17.63
N GLY A 162 2.78 8.24 18.33
CA GLY A 162 2.10 7.63 19.49
C GLY A 162 1.84 8.59 20.65
N ALA A 163 2.68 9.62 20.83
CA ALA A 163 2.47 10.68 21.81
C ALA A 163 1.41 11.70 21.32
N ARG A 164 1.31 11.97 20.01
CA ARG A 164 0.22 12.79 19.43
C ARG A 164 -1.13 12.12 19.59
N ILE A 165 -1.21 10.83 19.29
CA ILE A 165 -2.42 10.02 19.53
C ILE A 165 -2.77 10.02 21.02
N THR A 166 -1.78 9.81 21.91
CA THR A 166 -1.99 9.88 23.37
C THR A 166 -2.47 11.26 23.82
N GLN A 167 -2.01 12.35 23.19
CA GLN A 167 -2.49 13.71 23.48
C GLN A 167 -3.97 13.87 23.11
N PHE A 168 -4.40 13.37 21.94
CA PHE A 168 -5.81 13.37 21.54
C PHE A 168 -6.69 12.49 22.45
N LEU A 169 -6.24 11.29 22.81
CA LEU A 169 -6.94 10.44 23.78
C LEU A 169 -7.13 11.13 25.14
N ASN A 170 -6.10 11.83 25.65
CA ASN A 170 -6.18 12.60 26.89
C ASN A 170 -7.08 13.84 26.80
N GLN A 171 -7.32 14.35 25.58
CA GLN A 171 -8.25 15.47 25.33
C GLN A 171 -9.70 15.00 25.19
N GLY A 172 -9.95 13.68 25.06
CA GLY A 172 -11.28 13.12 24.92
C GLY A 172 -11.93 13.45 23.58
N VAL A 173 -11.17 13.33 22.47
CA VAL A 173 -11.77 13.32 21.12
C VAL A 173 -12.48 11.99 20.86
N ASP A 174 -13.48 12.01 19.98
CA ASP A 174 -14.37 10.89 19.65
C ASP A 174 -13.88 10.06 18.44
N GLY A 175 -12.93 10.59 17.68
CA GLY A 175 -12.21 9.85 16.64
C GLY A 175 -10.86 10.47 16.26
N ILE A 176 -9.93 9.66 15.75
CA ILE A 176 -8.60 10.10 15.31
C ILE A 176 -8.32 9.64 13.87
N VAL A 177 -7.93 10.58 13.02
CA VAL A 177 -7.43 10.33 11.67
C VAL A 177 -5.90 10.47 11.67
N THR A 178 -5.19 9.56 11.02
CA THR A 178 -3.73 9.66 10.78
C THR A 178 -3.39 9.47 9.31
N THR A 179 -2.15 9.77 8.93
CA THR A 179 -1.75 9.79 7.51
C THR A 179 -0.52 8.93 7.22
N GLY A 180 -0.63 8.03 6.23
CA GLY A 180 0.49 7.33 5.62
C GLY A 180 1.06 6.15 6.41
N SER A 181 1.84 5.32 5.71
CA SER A 181 2.42 4.09 6.24
C SER A 181 3.39 4.29 7.41
N THR A 182 4.02 5.46 7.53
CA THR A 182 4.93 5.79 8.64
C THR A 182 4.20 5.91 9.98
N MET A 183 2.97 6.43 9.97
CA MET A 183 2.11 6.54 11.15
C MET A 183 1.39 5.24 11.51
N ALA A 184 1.15 4.36 10.53
CA ALA A 184 0.34 3.15 10.66
C ALA A 184 0.62 2.29 11.90
N ARG A 185 1.89 1.97 12.17
CA ARG A 185 2.27 1.15 13.34
C ARG A 185 1.86 1.78 14.67
N ALA A 186 1.89 3.11 14.77
CA ALA A 186 1.45 3.82 15.98
C ALA A 186 -0.08 3.85 16.07
N THR A 187 -0.76 4.07 14.94
CA THR A 187 -2.22 4.08 14.81
C THR A 187 -2.83 2.73 15.19
N HIS A 188 -2.44 1.62 14.55
CA HIS A 188 -2.99 0.30 14.84
C HIS A 188 -2.71 -0.14 16.29
N LYS A 189 -1.54 0.19 16.83
CA LYS A 189 -1.22 -0.07 18.25
C LYS A 189 -2.14 0.72 19.19
N ALA A 190 -2.52 1.94 18.83
CA ALA A 190 -3.45 2.74 19.60
C ALA A 190 -4.90 2.25 19.45
N ALA A 191 -5.33 1.86 18.25
CA ALA A 191 -6.62 1.24 18.00
C ALA A 191 -6.79 -0.04 18.83
N GLN A 192 -5.82 -0.96 18.76
CA GLN A 192 -5.80 -2.19 19.56
C GLN A 192 -5.85 -1.93 21.08
N ALA A 193 -5.21 -0.86 21.56
CA ALA A 193 -5.16 -0.51 22.98
C ALA A 193 -6.42 0.23 23.48
N ASN A 194 -7.26 0.76 22.57
CA ASN A 194 -8.43 1.57 22.90
C ASN A 194 -9.63 1.11 22.03
N PRO A 195 -10.22 -0.07 22.29
CA PRO A 195 -11.22 -0.68 21.40
C PRO A 195 -12.52 0.11 21.25
N ASP A 196 -12.85 0.98 22.22
CA ASP A 196 -14.02 1.87 22.17
C ASP A 196 -13.75 3.17 21.37
N MET A 197 -12.51 3.40 20.94
CA MET A 197 -12.08 4.61 20.24
C MET A 197 -12.00 4.36 18.73
N LEU A 198 -12.53 5.28 17.92
CA LEU A 198 -12.56 5.15 16.47
C LEU A 198 -11.31 5.75 15.81
N PHE A 199 -10.74 5.03 14.83
CA PHE A 199 -9.56 5.45 14.09
C PHE A 199 -9.79 5.36 12.58
N ALA A 200 -9.12 6.23 11.83
CA ALA A 200 -8.96 6.07 10.39
C ALA A 200 -7.54 6.41 9.95
N ILE A 201 -7.07 5.79 8.88
CA ILE A 201 -5.73 6.01 8.34
C ILE A 201 -5.73 6.14 6.82
N ILE A 202 -5.20 7.25 6.32
CA ILE A 202 -5.03 7.50 4.88
C ILE A 202 -3.82 6.72 4.37
N ASP A 203 -3.93 6.11 3.19
CA ASP A 203 -2.87 5.36 2.49
C ASP A 203 -2.29 4.17 3.26
N PHE A 204 -3.10 3.57 4.12
CA PHE A 204 -2.78 2.30 4.74
C PHE A 204 -4.06 1.50 5.02
N PRO A 205 -4.06 0.15 4.90
CA PRO A 205 -5.22 -0.67 5.23
C PRO A 205 -5.53 -0.67 6.73
N ASP A 206 -6.77 -1.03 7.08
CA ASP A 206 -7.14 -1.39 8.45
C ASP A 206 -6.42 -2.64 8.98
N GLN A 207 -6.35 -2.74 10.31
CA GLN A 207 -5.82 -3.90 11.05
C GLN A 207 -6.62 -4.21 12.33
N ASN A 208 -7.58 -3.37 12.74
CA ASN A 208 -8.34 -3.53 13.98
C ASN A 208 -9.85 -3.25 13.76
N PRO A 209 -10.75 -3.92 14.51
CA PRO A 209 -12.21 -3.72 14.37
C PRO A 209 -12.72 -2.28 14.54
N ASN A 210 -11.91 -1.41 15.13
CA ASN A 210 -12.17 0.00 15.38
C ASN A 210 -11.30 0.97 14.54
N ASP A 211 -10.53 0.46 13.57
CA ASP A 211 -9.83 1.26 12.57
C ASP A 211 -10.31 1.00 11.12
N ARG A 212 -10.07 1.98 10.24
CA ARG A 212 -10.45 1.96 8.82
C ARG A 212 -9.31 2.51 7.97
N GLY A 213 -8.92 1.77 6.93
CA GLY A 213 -8.06 2.31 5.88
C GLY A 213 -8.82 3.21 4.91
N LEU A 214 -8.18 4.28 4.43
CA LEU A 214 -8.68 5.10 3.32
C LEU A 214 -7.68 4.93 2.17
N LEU A 215 -8.00 4.00 1.27
CA LEU A 215 -7.20 3.58 0.12
C LEU A 215 -7.77 4.15 -1.18
N PHE A 216 -6.96 4.18 -2.24
CA PHE A 216 -7.30 4.84 -3.49
C PHE A 216 -6.62 4.15 -4.68
N ASP A 217 -7.40 3.68 -5.65
CA ASP A 217 -6.93 3.03 -6.89
C ASP A 217 -6.49 4.10 -7.91
N VAL A 218 -5.44 4.85 -7.57
CA VAL A 218 -4.93 6.00 -8.35
C VAL A 218 -4.16 5.60 -9.62
N ASP A 219 -3.92 4.30 -9.82
CA ASP A 219 -3.34 3.75 -11.05
C ASP A 219 -4.23 4.07 -12.27
N ASP A 220 -5.55 4.14 -12.09
CA ASP A 220 -6.52 4.50 -13.12
C ASP A 220 -6.28 5.90 -13.72
N PRO A 221 -6.45 7.01 -12.94
CA PRO A 221 -6.19 8.33 -13.48
C PRO A 221 -4.70 8.58 -13.76
N ALA A 222 -3.78 7.83 -13.14
CA ALA A 222 -2.36 7.89 -13.52
C ALA A 222 -2.11 7.31 -14.91
N PHE A 223 -2.77 6.21 -15.29
CA PHE A 223 -2.75 5.68 -16.66
C PHE A 223 -3.32 6.69 -17.65
N MET A 224 -4.47 7.29 -17.33
CA MET A 224 -5.05 8.35 -18.16
C MET A 224 -4.08 9.55 -18.30
N ALA A 225 -3.39 9.93 -17.22
CA ALA A 225 -2.39 10.99 -17.25
C ALA A 225 -1.14 10.62 -18.09
N GLY A 226 -0.71 9.35 -18.08
CA GLY A 226 0.35 8.83 -18.94
C GLY A 226 -0.02 8.90 -20.42
N TYR A 227 -1.22 8.44 -20.77
CA TYR A 227 -1.75 8.51 -22.14
C TYR A 227 -1.85 9.96 -22.63
N LEU A 228 -2.37 10.86 -21.80
CA LEU A 228 -2.43 12.30 -22.09
C LEU A 228 -1.03 12.90 -22.28
N ALA A 229 -0.06 12.56 -21.42
CA ALA A 229 1.31 13.05 -21.52
C ALA A 229 1.96 12.62 -22.83
N ALA A 230 1.81 11.35 -23.20
CA ALA A 230 2.35 10.82 -24.46
C ALA A 230 1.70 11.48 -25.69
N GLY A 231 0.39 11.73 -25.66
CA GLY A 231 -0.33 12.45 -26.72
C GLY A 231 -0.07 13.96 -26.81
N MET A 232 0.50 14.56 -25.76
CA MET A 232 0.81 16.00 -25.70
C MET A 232 2.31 16.31 -25.83
N SER A 233 3.21 15.34 -25.62
CA SER A 233 4.65 15.53 -25.72
C SER A 233 5.08 15.94 -27.13
N GLN A 234 5.94 16.94 -27.21
CA GLN A 234 6.58 17.45 -28.43
C GLN A 234 8.00 16.92 -28.59
N SER A 235 8.66 16.53 -27.49
CA SER A 235 9.99 15.92 -27.51
C SER A 235 9.96 14.40 -27.71
N GLY A 236 8.84 13.75 -27.38
CA GLY A 236 8.74 12.29 -27.28
C GLY A 236 9.38 11.74 -26.01
N THR A 237 9.51 12.56 -24.95
CA THR A 237 10.11 12.17 -23.68
C THR A 237 9.34 12.80 -22.53
N VAL A 238 8.67 11.96 -21.75
CA VAL A 238 7.95 12.34 -20.53
C VAL A 238 8.64 11.73 -19.31
N CYS A 239 8.39 12.27 -18.12
CA CYS A 239 9.09 11.84 -16.91
C CYS A 239 8.18 11.69 -15.72
N THR A 240 8.56 10.80 -14.80
CA THR A 240 7.99 10.73 -13.46
C THR A 240 9.08 10.44 -12.44
N TYR A 241 8.90 10.88 -11.20
CA TYR A 241 9.76 10.54 -10.08
C TYR A 241 8.94 10.54 -8.79
N GLY A 242 9.35 9.76 -7.79
CA GLY A 242 8.62 9.60 -6.54
C GLY A 242 9.19 10.39 -5.37
N GLY A 243 8.36 10.64 -4.35
CA GLY A 243 8.83 11.10 -3.04
C GLY A 243 9.59 10.00 -2.31
N GLN A 244 8.92 8.90 -1.99
CA GLN A 244 9.51 7.69 -1.40
C GLN A 244 9.12 6.45 -2.20
N GLN A 245 9.98 5.43 -2.19
CA GLN A 245 9.71 4.14 -2.85
C GLN A 245 8.80 3.27 -1.97
N ILE A 246 7.51 3.65 -1.91
CA ILE A 246 6.47 2.99 -1.11
C ILE A 246 5.21 2.74 -1.96
N PRO A 247 4.38 1.72 -1.67
CA PRO A 247 3.25 1.36 -2.53
C PRO A 247 2.31 2.52 -2.91
N PRO A 248 1.93 3.45 -1.99
CA PRO A 248 1.09 4.60 -2.34
C PRO A 248 1.71 5.61 -3.33
N VAL A 249 3.02 5.54 -3.59
CA VAL A 249 3.71 6.32 -4.62
C VAL A 249 3.87 5.48 -5.91
N LEU A 250 4.20 4.20 -5.76
CA LEU A 250 4.47 3.31 -6.90
C LEU A 250 3.24 3.07 -7.77
N ILE A 251 2.05 2.99 -7.18
CA ILE A 251 0.77 2.86 -7.88
C ILE A 251 0.56 3.92 -8.98
N PHE A 252 0.91 5.18 -8.70
CA PHE A 252 0.87 6.26 -9.70
C PHE A 252 1.92 6.06 -10.80
N MET A 253 3.15 5.69 -10.43
CA MET A 253 4.29 5.62 -11.36
C MET A 253 4.15 4.46 -12.35
N VAL A 254 3.62 3.32 -11.88
CA VAL A 254 3.29 2.15 -12.71
C VAL A 254 2.15 2.48 -13.67
N GLY A 255 1.03 3.02 -13.17
CA GLY A 255 -0.09 3.43 -14.03
C GLY A 255 0.34 4.42 -15.12
N PHE A 256 1.12 5.44 -14.76
CA PHE A 256 1.64 6.44 -15.70
C PHE A 256 2.51 5.83 -16.81
N GLU A 257 3.46 4.95 -16.48
CA GLU A 257 4.27 4.27 -17.49
C GLU A 257 3.39 3.41 -18.41
N GLN A 258 2.45 2.64 -17.85
CA GLN A 258 1.59 1.77 -18.64
C GLN A 258 0.66 2.56 -19.58
N GLY A 259 0.20 3.75 -19.17
CA GLY A 259 -0.57 4.66 -20.02
C GLY A 259 0.22 5.24 -21.19
N VAL A 260 1.52 5.52 -21.00
CA VAL A 260 2.42 5.93 -22.08
C VAL A 260 2.68 4.78 -23.05
N GLU A 261 2.92 3.56 -22.54
CA GLU A 261 3.06 2.36 -23.37
C GLU A 261 1.80 2.08 -24.20
N TYR A 262 0.61 2.18 -23.59
CA TYR A 262 -0.65 2.00 -24.30
C TYR A 262 -0.87 3.07 -25.38
N TYR A 263 -0.47 4.33 -25.14
CA TYR A 263 -0.48 5.37 -26.18
C TYR A 263 0.42 4.99 -27.37
N ASN A 264 1.63 4.52 -27.10
CA ASN A 264 2.59 4.09 -28.12
C ASN A 264 2.01 2.94 -28.97
N ASP A 265 1.43 1.92 -28.34
CA ASP A 265 0.81 0.77 -29.01
C ASP A 265 -0.41 1.16 -29.87
N GLN A 266 -1.29 2.06 -29.37
CA GLN A 266 -2.47 2.48 -30.15
C GLN A 266 -2.13 3.43 -31.32
N ASN A 267 -1.00 4.16 -31.24
CA ASN A 267 -0.68 5.24 -32.19
C ASN A 267 0.55 5.00 -33.08
N ASP A 268 1.24 3.85 -32.97
CA ASP A 268 2.52 3.56 -33.66
C ASP A 268 3.58 4.64 -33.32
N ALA A 269 3.64 5.02 -32.03
CA ALA A 269 4.49 6.08 -31.50
C ALA A 269 5.64 5.54 -30.62
N GLU A 270 6.68 6.35 -30.45
CA GLU A 270 7.85 6.05 -29.63
C GLU A 270 8.07 7.18 -28.61
N VAL A 271 7.24 7.23 -27.55
CA VAL A 271 7.42 8.13 -26.40
C VAL A 271 8.14 7.39 -25.27
N ASP A 272 9.28 7.93 -24.83
CA ASP A 272 10.07 7.40 -23.71
C ASP A 272 9.57 7.94 -22.35
N VAL A 273 9.60 7.08 -21.32
CA VAL A 273 9.43 7.46 -19.91
C VAL A 273 10.79 7.51 -19.21
N LEU A 274 11.12 8.63 -18.57
CA LEU A 274 12.32 8.75 -17.72
C LEU A 274 11.96 8.86 -16.24
N GLY A 275 12.81 8.27 -15.39
CA GLY A 275 12.72 8.39 -13.93
C GLY A 275 11.87 7.33 -13.24
N TRP A 276 11.17 6.50 -14.00
CA TRP A 276 10.60 5.21 -13.58
C TRP A 276 10.84 4.17 -14.66
N HIS A 277 10.91 2.90 -14.24
CA HIS A 277 10.69 1.74 -15.08
C HIS A 277 10.22 0.58 -14.21
N THR A 278 9.02 0.07 -14.48
CA THR A 278 8.42 -1.09 -13.81
C THR A 278 9.25 -2.34 -14.12
N ASP A 279 9.71 -3.06 -13.08
CA ASP A 279 10.28 -4.39 -13.30
C ASP A 279 9.16 -5.42 -13.07
N PRO A 280 8.66 -6.12 -14.11
CA PRO A 280 7.56 -7.09 -13.98
C PRO A 280 7.94 -8.33 -13.16
N THR A 281 9.13 -8.36 -12.54
CA THR A 281 9.56 -9.39 -11.59
C THR A 281 9.71 -8.89 -10.16
N ILE A 282 9.25 -7.66 -9.88
CA ILE A 282 9.08 -7.11 -8.53
C ILE A 282 7.57 -6.87 -8.33
N PRO A 283 6.87 -7.65 -7.48
CA PRO A 283 5.40 -7.61 -7.36
C PRO A 283 4.75 -6.28 -6.99
N VAL A 284 5.53 -5.26 -6.63
CA VAL A 284 5.12 -3.85 -6.49
C VAL A 284 6.37 -2.98 -6.62
N GLY A 285 7.01 -2.97 -7.80
CA GLY A 285 8.26 -2.21 -7.94
C GLY A 285 8.93 -2.16 -9.31
N GLY A 286 10.14 -1.62 -9.29
CA GLY A 286 10.86 -1.16 -10.46
C GLY A 286 12.06 -0.29 -10.07
N ALA A 287 12.76 0.24 -11.07
CA ALA A 287 13.87 1.16 -10.89
C ALA A 287 13.39 2.60 -11.09
N GLY A 288 13.65 3.49 -10.14
CA GLY A 288 13.17 4.87 -10.22
C GLY A 288 14.03 5.90 -9.52
N VAL A 289 13.74 7.16 -9.82
CA VAL A 289 14.26 8.34 -9.13
C VAL A 289 13.33 8.64 -7.96
N PHE A 290 13.90 8.73 -6.75
CA PHE A 290 13.16 9.02 -5.53
C PHE A 290 13.88 10.08 -4.70
N ALA A 291 13.13 11.02 -4.13
CA ALA A 291 13.67 12.04 -3.23
C ALA A 291 14.03 11.49 -1.82
N GLY A 292 13.48 10.33 -1.46
CA GLY A 292 13.54 9.75 -0.12
C GLY A 292 12.66 10.46 0.92
N ASN A 293 11.91 11.50 0.53
CA ASN A 293 11.10 12.36 1.41
C ASN A 293 9.98 13.08 0.61
N PHE A 294 9.14 13.85 1.31
CA PHE A 294 8.02 14.60 0.74
C PHE A 294 8.07 16.13 1.05
N ASN A 295 9.24 16.66 1.43
CA ASN A 295 9.37 18.06 1.90
C ASN A 295 10.54 18.86 1.30
N ASN A 296 11.52 18.24 0.65
CA ASN A 296 12.68 18.91 0.07
C ASN A 296 12.42 19.45 -1.35
N GLN A 297 11.80 20.63 -1.47
CA GLN A 297 11.54 21.30 -2.76
C GLN A 297 12.79 21.50 -3.62
N ALA A 298 13.96 21.78 -3.01
CA ALA A 298 15.21 21.96 -3.75
C ALA A 298 15.67 20.67 -4.49
N PHE A 299 15.28 19.50 -3.98
CA PHE A 299 15.47 18.24 -4.70
C PHE A 299 14.55 18.16 -5.94
N GLY A 300 13.28 18.58 -5.80
CA GLY A 300 12.34 18.63 -6.93
C GLY A 300 12.76 19.60 -8.04
N GLN A 301 13.32 20.76 -7.66
CA GLN A 301 13.97 21.69 -8.59
C GLN A 301 15.15 21.02 -9.32
N THR A 302 16.02 20.32 -8.58
CA THR A 302 17.22 19.67 -9.13
C THR A 302 16.83 18.59 -10.15
N ILE A 303 15.93 17.68 -9.79
CA ILE A 303 15.48 16.59 -10.68
C ILE A 303 14.73 17.13 -11.90
N ALA A 304 13.90 18.17 -11.74
CA ALA A 304 13.22 18.80 -12.87
C ALA A 304 14.22 19.41 -13.88
N GLY A 305 15.30 20.05 -13.39
CA GLY A 305 16.39 20.53 -14.23
C GLY A 305 17.13 19.40 -14.95
N GLU A 306 17.48 18.33 -14.24
CA GLU A 306 18.14 17.15 -14.84
C GLU A 306 17.26 16.45 -15.89
N PHE A 307 15.95 16.42 -15.70
CA PHE A 307 14.99 15.90 -16.70
C PHE A 307 14.87 16.83 -17.92
N ALA A 308 14.82 18.15 -17.72
CA ALA A 308 14.82 19.13 -18.81
C ALA A 308 16.10 19.03 -19.67
N GLU A 309 17.28 18.91 -19.04
CA GLU A 309 18.56 18.68 -19.75
C GLU A 309 18.58 17.38 -20.57
N ARG A 310 17.75 16.40 -20.20
CA ARG A 310 17.59 15.11 -20.88
C ARG A 310 16.48 15.09 -21.93
N GLY A 311 15.85 16.23 -22.22
CA GLY A 311 14.82 16.38 -23.26
C GLY A 311 13.38 16.17 -22.80
N CYS A 312 13.15 16.06 -21.50
CA CYS A 312 11.81 15.91 -20.95
C CYS A 312 10.98 17.20 -21.12
N ASP A 313 9.73 17.09 -21.56
CA ASP A 313 8.82 18.25 -21.69
C ASP A 313 7.58 18.20 -20.78
N ILE A 314 7.18 17.00 -20.32
CA ILE A 314 6.09 16.81 -19.35
C ILE A 314 6.61 15.98 -18.17
N ILE A 315 6.46 16.49 -16.94
CA ILE A 315 6.92 15.84 -15.70
C ILE A 315 5.74 15.56 -14.76
N PHE A 316 5.66 14.32 -14.25
CA PHE A 316 4.69 13.86 -13.26
C PHE A 316 5.39 13.58 -11.90
N PRO A 317 5.56 14.58 -11.03
CA PRO A 317 6.22 14.44 -9.72
C PRO A 317 5.30 13.83 -8.65
N VAL A 318 5.38 12.52 -8.44
CA VAL A 318 4.62 11.78 -7.40
C VAL A 318 5.29 11.93 -6.03
N ALA A 319 5.44 13.17 -5.58
CA ALA A 319 6.39 13.53 -4.52
C ALA A 319 5.85 14.55 -3.49
N GLY A 320 4.54 14.80 -3.47
CA GLY A 320 3.90 15.73 -2.54
C GLY A 320 4.58 17.11 -2.55
N GLY A 321 4.96 17.60 -1.38
CA GLY A 321 5.64 18.90 -1.23
C GLY A 321 6.96 19.05 -2.01
N VAL A 322 7.65 17.96 -2.38
CA VAL A 322 8.83 18.02 -3.27
C VAL A 322 8.44 18.45 -4.69
N GLY A 323 7.28 18.01 -5.19
CA GLY A 323 6.79 18.29 -6.55
C GLY A 323 6.53 19.78 -6.81
N LEU A 324 6.31 20.57 -5.76
CA LEU A 324 6.16 22.03 -5.88
C LEU A 324 7.42 22.70 -6.45
N GLY A 325 8.61 22.14 -6.19
CA GLY A 325 9.86 22.60 -6.80
C GLY A 325 9.98 22.29 -8.29
N THR A 326 9.26 21.28 -8.80
CA THR A 326 9.17 20.99 -10.24
C THR A 326 8.31 22.04 -10.97
N ALA A 327 7.21 22.51 -10.36
CA ALA A 327 6.37 23.53 -10.95
C ALA A 327 7.10 24.88 -11.14
N GLU A 328 7.96 25.25 -10.20
CA GLU A 328 8.85 26.41 -10.32
C GLU A 328 9.80 26.30 -11.53
N VAL A 329 10.53 25.18 -11.63
CA VAL A 329 11.46 24.94 -12.75
C VAL A 329 10.72 24.81 -14.08
N ALA A 330 9.52 24.23 -14.10
CA ALA A 330 8.68 24.12 -15.28
C ALA A 330 8.29 25.50 -15.82
N ALA A 331 7.90 26.43 -14.94
CA ALA A 331 7.54 27.80 -15.32
C ALA A 331 8.74 28.60 -15.88
N GLU A 332 9.95 28.35 -15.39
CA GLU A 332 11.17 28.98 -15.91
C GLU A 332 11.64 28.40 -17.27
N ASN A 333 11.41 27.10 -17.50
CA ASN A 333 11.98 26.36 -18.64
C ASN A 333 10.96 26.02 -19.74
N GLY A 334 9.68 26.34 -19.55
CA GLY A 334 8.61 26.03 -20.50
C GLY A 334 8.23 24.55 -20.55
N LEU A 335 8.39 23.85 -19.41
CA LEU A 335 7.94 22.47 -19.24
C LEU A 335 6.49 22.47 -18.75
N THR A 336 5.85 21.32 -18.82
CA THR A 336 4.51 21.10 -18.26
C THR A 336 4.57 20.09 -17.12
N VAL A 337 3.65 20.22 -16.15
CA VAL A 337 3.57 19.37 -14.96
C VAL A 337 2.20 18.68 -14.91
N ILE A 338 2.19 17.44 -14.45
CA ILE A 338 0.96 16.76 -14.00
C ILE A 338 0.99 16.76 -12.48
N GLY A 339 -0.02 17.36 -11.84
CA GLY A 339 -0.09 17.43 -10.38
C GLY A 339 -0.53 16.12 -9.74
N VAL A 340 -0.47 16.05 -8.41
CA VAL A 340 -0.96 14.91 -7.60
C VAL A 340 -1.85 15.36 -6.44
N ASP A 341 -2.71 14.45 -6.00
CA ASP A 341 -3.68 14.53 -4.91
C ASP A 341 -4.79 15.57 -5.11
N ALA A 342 -4.44 16.84 -5.26
CA ALA A 342 -5.37 17.94 -5.50
C ALA A 342 -5.29 18.43 -6.97
N ASP A 343 -6.26 19.22 -7.41
CA ASP A 343 -6.08 20.02 -8.63
C ASP A 343 -5.07 21.12 -8.33
N GLN A 344 -3.82 20.89 -8.73
CA GLN A 344 -2.72 21.77 -8.38
C GLN A 344 -2.74 23.09 -9.15
N SER A 345 -3.56 23.22 -10.20
CA SER A 345 -3.84 24.54 -10.79
C SER A 345 -4.62 25.45 -9.81
N LEU A 346 -5.40 24.85 -8.92
CA LEU A 346 -6.21 25.55 -7.92
C LEU A 346 -5.51 25.63 -6.55
N SER A 347 -4.83 24.56 -6.12
CA SER A 347 -4.13 24.53 -4.82
C SER A 347 -2.76 25.24 -4.86
N ASN A 348 -2.13 25.34 -6.03
CA ASN A 348 -0.86 26.02 -6.25
C ASN A 348 -0.98 27.12 -7.34
N PRO A 349 -1.79 28.17 -7.10
CA PRO A 349 -2.21 29.13 -8.13
C PRO A 349 -1.08 29.99 -8.69
N ASP A 350 0.04 30.15 -7.96
CA ASP A 350 1.23 30.88 -8.42
C ASP A 350 1.90 30.19 -9.63
N TYR A 351 1.61 28.90 -9.84
CA TYR A 351 2.12 28.09 -10.95
C TYR A 351 0.97 27.42 -11.75
N ALA A 352 -0.25 27.95 -11.69
CA ALA A 352 -1.42 27.34 -12.34
C ALA A 352 -1.20 27.05 -13.84
N ASP A 353 -0.50 27.96 -14.54
CA ASP A 353 -0.28 27.91 -15.99
C ASP A 353 0.59 26.73 -16.47
N VAL A 354 1.32 26.03 -15.59
CA VAL A 354 2.15 24.86 -15.96
C VAL A 354 1.50 23.52 -15.71
N TYR A 355 0.33 23.45 -15.06
CA TYR A 355 -0.35 22.18 -14.79
C TYR A 355 -1.23 21.77 -15.97
N LEU A 356 -0.84 20.70 -16.68
CA LEU A 356 -1.63 20.08 -17.75
C LEU A 356 -2.95 19.51 -17.22
N THR A 357 -2.88 18.91 -16.04
CA THR A 357 -3.95 18.28 -15.28
C THR A 357 -3.36 17.90 -13.91
N SER A 358 -4.08 17.13 -13.10
CA SER A 358 -3.58 16.49 -11.89
C SER A 358 -4.25 15.14 -11.70
N VAL A 359 -3.52 14.16 -11.16
CA VAL A 359 -4.09 12.89 -10.73
C VAL A 359 -4.71 13.09 -9.34
N ILE A 360 -6.03 13.19 -9.31
CA ILE A 360 -6.82 13.57 -8.14
C ILE A 360 -7.06 12.38 -7.23
N LYS A 361 -7.02 12.68 -5.93
CA LYS A 361 -7.28 11.76 -4.83
C LYS A 361 -8.18 12.48 -3.83
N HIS A 362 -9.45 12.10 -3.76
CA HIS A 362 -10.45 12.79 -2.95
C HIS A 362 -10.33 12.44 -1.45
N ILE A 363 -9.16 12.71 -0.87
CA ILE A 363 -8.85 12.52 0.56
C ILE A 363 -9.78 13.39 1.41
N ASP A 364 -10.08 14.61 0.96
CA ASP A 364 -10.98 15.54 1.65
C ASP A 364 -12.38 14.92 1.80
N GLN A 365 -12.89 14.27 0.75
CA GLN A 365 -14.16 13.56 0.78
C GLN A 365 -14.09 12.30 1.64
N ALA A 366 -13.07 11.46 1.47
CA ALA A 366 -12.92 10.22 2.23
C ALA A 366 -12.80 10.49 3.75
N VAL A 367 -12.08 11.55 4.14
CA VAL A 367 -12.00 12.01 5.53
C VAL A 367 -13.34 12.56 5.99
N PHE A 368 -13.98 13.44 5.22
CA PHE A 368 -15.30 14.00 5.56
C PHE A 368 -16.34 12.90 5.80
N GLU A 369 -16.48 11.95 4.88
CA GLU A 369 -17.43 10.84 4.98
C GLU A 369 -17.12 9.92 6.17
N THR A 370 -15.83 9.75 6.48
CA THR A 370 -15.41 8.98 7.65
C THR A 370 -15.75 9.68 8.95
N ILE A 371 -15.52 11.00 9.07
CA ILE A 371 -15.94 11.78 10.24
C ILE A 371 -17.47 11.82 10.36
N ALA A 372 -18.20 11.92 9.24
CA ALA A 372 -19.66 11.85 9.23
C ALA A 372 -20.17 10.52 9.82
N GLN A 373 -19.61 9.39 9.38
CA GLN A 373 -19.95 8.07 9.89
C GLN A 373 -19.52 7.86 11.36
N MET A 374 -18.40 8.45 11.79
CA MET A 374 -18.03 8.45 13.21
C MET A 374 -19.01 9.29 14.05
N ALA A 375 -19.56 10.37 13.48
CA ALA A 375 -20.43 11.30 14.20
C ALA A 375 -21.90 10.86 14.28
N ASP A 376 -22.41 10.16 13.27
CA ASP A 376 -23.78 9.61 13.28
C ASP A 376 -23.86 8.17 13.84
N GLY A 377 -22.71 7.55 14.11
CA GLY A 377 -22.58 6.21 14.67
C GLY A 377 -22.71 5.07 13.65
N THR A 378 -22.57 5.36 12.35
CA THR A 378 -22.57 4.35 11.27
C THR A 378 -21.16 3.88 10.87
N PHE A 379 -20.11 4.34 11.54
CA PHE A 379 -18.73 3.91 11.29
C PHE A 379 -18.55 2.39 11.48
N GLU A 380 -18.16 1.73 10.39
CA GLU A 380 -17.70 0.35 10.35
C GLU A 380 -16.17 0.32 10.20
N GLY A 381 -15.46 -0.20 11.21
CA GLY A 381 -14.05 -0.54 11.13
C GLY A 381 -13.82 -1.93 10.50
N ASN A 382 -12.56 -2.32 10.27
CA ASN A 382 -12.18 -3.48 9.43
C ASN A 382 -12.81 -3.44 8.01
N LYS A 383 -13.09 -2.23 7.51
CA LYS A 383 -13.77 -1.99 6.24
C LYS A 383 -13.21 -0.72 5.59
N SER A 384 -12.05 -0.88 4.96
CA SER A 384 -11.39 0.19 4.20
C SER A 384 -12.35 0.84 3.19
N TYR A 385 -12.28 2.17 3.11
CA TYR A 385 -12.74 2.91 1.96
C TYR A 385 -11.75 2.70 0.81
N ILE A 386 -12.25 2.57 -0.42
CA ILE A 386 -11.44 2.47 -1.63
C ILE A 386 -11.97 3.52 -2.61
N GLY A 387 -11.17 4.56 -2.86
CA GLY A 387 -11.45 5.58 -3.89
C GLY A 387 -11.18 5.03 -5.28
N THR A 388 -12.10 5.28 -6.21
CA THR A 388 -12.19 4.67 -7.54
C THR A 388 -12.68 5.71 -8.55
N LEU A 389 -12.36 5.55 -9.85
CA LEU A 389 -12.99 6.35 -10.90
C LEU A 389 -14.53 6.25 -10.90
N GLU A 390 -15.09 5.08 -10.54
CA GLU A 390 -16.55 4.88 -10.54
C GLU A 390 -17.24 5.64 -9.41
N ASN A 391 -16.66 5.63 -8.21
CA ASN A 391 -17.24 6.31 -7.05
C ASN A 391 -16.80 7.77 -6.92
N GLY A 392 -15.97 8.26 -7.86
CA GLY A 392 -15.39 9.61 -7.83
C GLY A 392 -14.39 9.82 -6.69
N GLY A 393 -13.83 8.74 -6.13
CA GLY A 393 -12.81 8.83 -5.08
C GLY A 393 -11.40 9.13 -5.60
N VAL A 394 -11.17 8.88 -6.89
CA VAL A 394 -9.99 9.34 -7.65
C VAL A 394 -10.48 9.85 -9.01
N ASP A 395 -9.74 10.77 -9.63
CA ASP A 395 -10.09 11.30 -10.95
C ASP A 395 -8.88 11.90 -11.68
N LEU A 396 -9.05 12.27 -12.95
CA LEU A 396 -8.15 13.14 -13.69
C LEU A 396 -8.73 14.56 -13.72
N ALA A 397 -7.95 15.55 -13.27
CA ALA A 397 -8.41 16.94 -13.19
C ALA A 397 -8.71 17.54 -14.57
N PRO A 398 -9.52 18.62 -14.64
CA PRO A 398 -9.67 19.42 -15.85
C PRO A 398 -8.32 19.88 -16.43
N PHE A 399 -8.31 20.17 -17.74
CA PHE A 399 -7.09 20.56 -18.44
C PHE A 399 -6.72 22.04 -18.30
N ASN A 400 -7.57 22.83 -17.62
CA ASN A 400 -7.33 24.22 -17.28
C ASN A 400 -6.88 25.07 -18.49
N THR A 401 -5.66 25.63 -18.48
CA THR A 401 -5.11 26.46 -19.58
C THR A 401 -4.72 25.67 -20.82
N PHE A 402 -4.70 24.34 -20.75
CA PHE A 402 -4.41 23.42 -21.86
C PHE A 402 -5.67 22.89 -22.55
N GLU A 403 -6.87 23.22 -22.05
CA GLU A 403 -8.17 22.76 -22.59
C GLU A 403 -8.29 22.97 -24.11
N ASP A 404 -7.96 24.15 -24.62
CA ASP A 404 -8.02 24.46 -26.06
C ASP A 404 -6.84 23.89 -26.88
N GLN A 405 -5.81 23.35 -26.21
CA GLN A 405 -4.58 22.84 -26.83
C GLN A 405 -4.63 21.32 -27.05
N ILE A 406 -5.37 20.59 -26.21
CA ILE A 406 -5.51 19.13 -26.30
C ILE A 406 -6.41 18.75 -27.49
N PRO A 407 -5.93 17.90 -28.41
CA PRO A 407 -6.73 17.43 -29.55
C PRO A 407 -8.03 16.76 -29.10
N GLN A 408 -9.15 17.01 -29.80
CA GLN A 408 -10.43 16.40 -29.44
C GLN A 408 -10.38 14.86 -29.45
N THR A 409 -9.62 14.26 -30.37
CA THR A 409 -9.41 12.80 -30.39
C THR A 409 -8.82 12.31 -29.08
N LEU A 410 -7.76 12.96 -28.57
CA LEU A 410 -7.14 12.61 -27.30
C LEU A 410 -8.11 12.72 -26.10
N LYS A 411 -9.08 13.65 -26.15
CA LYS A 411 -10.14 13.73 -25.13
C LYS A 411 -11.16 12.59 -25.26
N ASP A 412 -11.55 12.25 -26.49
CA ASP A 412 -12.47 11.15 -26.79
C ASP A 412 -11.84 9.78 -26.42
N ASP A 413 -10.53 9.64 -26.65
CA ASP A 413 -9.72 8.48 -26.26
C ASP A 413 -9.65 8.35 -24.73
N LEU A 414 -9.40 9.45 -23.99
CA LEU A 414 -9.37 9.46 -22.53
C LEU A 414 -10.70 9.07 -21.88
N GLU A 415 -11.84 9.48 -22.47
CA GLU A 415 -13.17 9.06 -21.98
C GLU A 415 -13.43 7.57 -22.27
N THR A 416 -12.92 7.06 -23.40
CA THR A 416 -12.98 5.62 -23.72
C THR A 416 -12.13 4.81 -22.74
N ILE A 417 -10.89 5.24 -22.49
CA ILE A 417 -9.96 4.64 -21.53
C ILE A 417 -10.54 4.67 -20.10
N ARG A 418 -11.15 5.79 -19.69
CA ARG A 418 -11.86 5.89 -18.40
C ARG A 418 -12.91 4.79 -18.26
N GLN A 419 -13.73 4.59 -19.28
CA GLN A 419 -14.78 3.56 -19.23
C GLN A 419 -14.18 2.14 -19.24
N GLU A 420 -13.14 1.87 -20.03
CA GLU A 420 -12.46 0.56 -20.04
C GLU A 420 -11.77 0.25 -18.69
N LEU A 421 -11.23 1.26 -18.00
CA LEU A 421 -10.68 1.14 -16.64
C LEU A 421 -11.79 0.86 -15.61
N ILE A 422 -12.92 1.59 -15.66
CA ILE A 422 -14.09 1.38 -14.77
C ILE A 422 -14.72 -0.01 -14.95
N ASP A 423 -14.76 -0.50 -16.19
CA ASP A 423 -15.28 -1.82 -16.55
C ASP A 423 -14.27 -2.94 -16.28
N GLY A 424 -12.99 -2.62 -16.06
CA GLY A 424 -11.91 -3.58 -15.85
C GLY A 424 -11.40 -4.28 -17.12
N ASN A 425 -11.71 -3.73 -18.30
CA ASN A 425 -11.22 -4.22 -19.59
C ASN A 425 -9.76 -3.81 -19.87
N LEU A 426 -9.25 -2.81 -19.16
CA LEU A 426 -7.90 -2.28 -19.30
C LEU A 426 -7.08 -2.52 -18.02
N SER A 427 -5.86 -3.03 -18.17
CA SER A 427 -4.92 -3.22 -17.06
C SER A 427 -3.96 -2.04 -16.95
N THR A 428 -3.73 -1.58 -15.73
CA THR A 428 -2.81 -0.50 -15.39
C THR A 428 -1.38 -0.99 -15.10
N GLY A 429 -1.14 -2.30 -15.15
CA GLY A 429 0.11 -2.92 -14.72
C GLY A 429 0.30 -2.95 -13.19
N TRP A 430 -0.60 -2.36 -12.41
CA TRP A 430 -0.56 -2.39 -10.95
C TRP A 430 -1.29 -3.61 -10.38
N PRO A 431 -0.62 -4.55 -9.70
CA PRO A 431 -1.22 -5.84 -9.30
C PRO A 431 -2.10 -5.76 -8.03
N ILE A 432 -2.45 -4.55 -7.55
CA ILE A 432 -3.30 -4.36 -6.36
C ILE A 432 -4.37 -3.29 -6.63
N GLY A 433 -5.27 -3.57 -7.57
CA GLY A 433 -6.54 -2.84 -7.70
C GLY A 433 -7.53 -3.35 -6.66
N ALA A 434 -7.65 -2.65 -5.53
CA ALA A 434 -8.49 -3.10 -4.42
C ALA A 434 -9.99 -3.11 -4.79
N SER A 435 -10.39 -2.32 -5.79
CA SER A 435 -11.74 -2.37 -6.36
C SER A 435 -11.91 -3.33 -7.53
N ARG A 436 -10.94 -3.52 -8.43
CA ARG A 436 -11.17 -4.28 -9.68
C ARG A 436 -11.25 -5.79 -9.50
N ILE A 437 -10.38 -6.39 -8.68
CA ILE A 437 -10.52 -7.81 -8.31
C ILE A 437 -11.79 -8.02 -7.46
N GLN A 438 -12.19 -7.03 -6.66
CA GLN A 438 -13.46 -7.11 -5.94
C GLN A 438 -14.69 -6.99 -6.85
N LYS A 439 -14.74 -6.07 -7.81
CA LYS A 439 -16.01 -5.67 -8.44
C LYS A 439 -16.51 -6.65 -9.50
N SER A 440 -15.61 -7.32 -10.24
CA SER A 440 -16.00 -8.43 -11.12
C SER A 440 -16.53 -9.63 -10.30
N GLN A 441 -15.86 -9.94 -9.20
CA GLN A 441 -16.09 -11.16 -8.39
C GLN A 441 -17.17 -10.99 -7.30
N ASN A 442 -17.45 -9.75 -6.86
CA ASN A 442 -18.45 -9.45 -5.82
C ASN A 442 -19.91 -9.66 -6.27
N ALA A 443 -20.15 -9.99 -7.55
CA ALA A 443 -21.47 -10.34 -8.07
C ALA A 443 -21.82 -11.84 -7.94
N GLY A 444 -20.84 -12.71 -7.66
CA GLY A 444 -20.98 -14.17 -7.64
C GLY A 444 -20.84 -14.81 -6.25
N ALA A 445 -20.85 -16.15 -6.18
CA ALA A 445 -20.73 -16.88 -4.91
C ALA A 445 -19.33 -16.83 -4.28
N LEU A 446 -18.29 -16.49 -5.07
CA LEU A 446 -16.89 -16.43 -4.64
C LEU A 446 -16.44 -15.04 -4.14
N ASN A 447 -17.38 -14.15 -3.83
CA ASN A 447 -17.08 -12.84 -3.25
C ASN A 447 -16.37 -12.97 -1.88
N LEU A 448 -15.58 -11.96 -1.51
CA LEU A 448 -14.76 -11.97 -0.29
C LEU A 448 -15.57 -12.24 0.99
N ASN A 449 -16.81 -11.73 1.08
CA ASN A 449 -17.67 -11.97 2.24
C ASN A 449 -18.16 -13.43 2.32
N ALA A 450 -18.44 -14.06 1.18
CA ALA A 450 -18.78 -15.48 1.11
C ALA A 450 -17.57 -16.35 1.46
N LEU A 451 -16.38 -16.04 0.93
CA LEU A 451 -15.12 -16.72 1.29
C LEU A 451 -14.80 -16.60 2.79
N ARG A 452 -14.92 -15.39 3.37
CA ARG A 452 -14.75 -15.16 4.82
C ARG A 452 -15.78 -15.90 5.70
N ASN A 453 -16.83 -16.48 5.13
CA ASN A 453 -17.83 -17.27 5.85
C ASN A 453 -17.99 -18.69 5.25
N ALA A 454 -17.02 -19.14 4.45
CA ALA A 454 -16.99 -20.48 3.87
C ALA A 454 -16.41 -21.52 4.85
N THR A 455 -16.58 -22.79 4.50
CA THR A 455 -15.95 -23.91 5.20
C THR A 455 -14.77 -24.43 4.40
N TYR A 456 -13.63 -24.53 5.08
CA TYR A 456 -12.38 -25.00 4.49
C TYR A 456 -11.95 -26.34 5.08
N ASN A 457 -11.25 -27.17 4.30
CA ASN A 457 -10.63 -28.40 4.78
C ASN A 457 -9.27 -28.05 5.42
N VAL A 458 -9.08 -28.39 6.70
CA VAL A 458 -7.89 -28.03 7.48
C VAL A 458 -7.51 -29.17 8.42
N GLU A 459 -6.38 -29.83 8.14
CA GLU A 459 -5.89 -31.02 8.88
C GLU A 459 -5.67 -30.74 10.38
N TYR A 460 -5.39 -29.49 10.74
CA TYR A 460 -5.11 -29.06 12.11
C TYR A 460 -6.35 -28.95 13.03
N THR A 461 -7.55 -29.12 12.49
CA THR A 461 -8.81 -29.02 13.25
C THR A 461 -9.37 -30.38 13.65
N ALA A 462 -10.12 -30.44 14.75
CA ALA A 462 -10.62 -31.69 15.33
C ALA A 462 -11.55 -32.48 14.38
N ASP A 463 -12.36 -31.78 13.59
CA ASP A 463 -13.26 -32.35 12.58
C ASP A 463 -12.66 -32.33 11.15
N GLY A 464 -11.41 -31.88 10.99
CA GLY A 464 -10.73 -31.75 9.69
C GLY A 464 -11.26 -30.61 8.80
N THR A 465 -12.14 -29.75 9.33
CA THR A 465 -12.72 -28.60 8.63
C THR A 465 -12.83 -27.37 9.53
N ALA A 466 -12.58 -26.20 8.96
CA ALA A 466 -12.72 -24.88 9.60
C ALA A 466 -13.86 -24.09 8.94
N PRO A 467 -15.09 -24.08 9.52
CA PRO A 467 -16.15 -23.15 9.13
C PRO A 467 -15.81 -21.74 9.64
N LEU A 468 -15.34 -20.85 8.77
CA LEU A 468 -14.95 -19.50 9.15
C LEU A 468 -16.18 -18.64 9.48
N THR A 469 -15.97 -17.64 10.32
CA THR A 469 -16.90 -16.53 10.53
C THR A 469 -16.11 -15.23 10.43
N ASN A 470 -16.46 -14.37 9.47
CA ASN A 470 -15.73 -13.13 9.17
C ASN A 470 -14.21 -13.32 8.94
N GLY A 471 -13.80 -14.46 8.39
CA GLY A 471 -12.42 -14.78 8.02
C GLY A 471 -11.63 -15.55 9.08
N GLU A 472 -12.24 -15.92 10.21
CA GLU A 472 -11.56 -16.66 11.29
C GLU A 472 -12.41 -17.82 11.84
N TYR A 473 -11.74 -18.90 12.23
CA TYR A 473 -12.29 -20.02 13.01
C TYR A 473 -11.39 -20.30 14.22
N ARG A 474 -11.99 -20.71 15.34
CA ARG A 474 -11.31 -21.02 16.60
C ARG A 474 -11.91 -22.25 17.27
N GLU A 475 -11.04 -23.10 17.81
CA GLU A 475 -11.41 -24.16 18.75
C GLU A 475 -10.29 -24.43 19.76
N PRO A 476 -10.53 -25.11 20.89
CA PRO A 476 -9.46 -25.54 21.79
C PRO A 476 -8.53 -26.56 21.10
N ALA A 477 -7.22 -26.33 21.09
CA ALA A 477 -6.23 -27.17 20.40
C ALA A 477 -6.16 -28.63 20.91
N ALA A 478 -6.78 -28.90 22.06
CA ALA A 478 -7.14 -30.23 22.54
C ALA A 478 -8.33 -30.13 23.51
N PRO A 479 -9.08 -31.22 23.78
CA PRO A 479 -10.18 -31.20 24.74
C PRO A 479 -9.76 -30.71 26.14
N GLY A 480 -10.21 -29.50 26.50
CA GLY A 480 -9.85 -28.83 27.76
C GLY A 480 -8.52 -28.08 27.75
N SER A 481 -7.90 -27.84 26.59
CA SER A 481 -6.74 -26.95 26.46
C SER A 481 -7.11 -25.50 26.73
N ALA A 482 -6.12 -24.72 27.18
CA ALA A 482 -6.17 -23.26 27.24
C ALA A 482 -5.53 -22.59 26.01
N THR A 483 -4.91 -23.37 25.12
CA THR A 483 -4.47 -22.92 23.78
C THR A 483 -5.55 -23.24 22.75
N GLU A 484 -5.67 -22.39 21.73
CA GLU A 484 -6.63 -22.53 20.64
C GLU A 484 -5.93 -22.95 19.34
N THR A 485 -6.58 -23.79 18.54
CA THR A 485 -6.35 -23.84 17.09
C THR A 485 -7.07 -22.65 16.48
N ILE A 486 -6.36 -21.82 15.74
CA ILE A 486 -6.90 -20.67 15.02
C ILE A 486 -6.67 -20.91 13.53
N VAL A 487 -7.68 -20.72 12.70
CA VAL A 487 -7.58 -20.73 11.24
C VAL A 487 -8.06 -19.38 10.72
N ARG A 488 -7.27 -18.73 9.86
CA ARG A 488 -7.56 -17.42 9.29
C ARG A 488 -7.46 -17.45 7.77
N LEU A 489 -8.36 -16.74 7.11
CA LEU A 489 -8.21 -16.36 5.70
C LEU A 489 -7.25 -15.18 5.61
N ASP A 490 -6.22 -15.31 4.79
CA ASP A 490 -5.29 -14.22 4.50
C ASP A 490 -5.91 -13.17 3.56
N ASN A 491 -5.21 -12.05 3.33
CA ASN A 491 -5.65 -11.01 2.41
C ASN A 491 -5.20 -11.22 0.96
N HIS A 492 -4.30 -12.18 0.67
CA HIS A 492 -4.00 -12.57 -0.71
C HIS A 492 -5.19 -13.33 -1.31
N LEU A 493 -5.82 -12.73 -2.33
CA LEU A 493 -6.95 -13.28 -3.05
C LEU A 493 -6.86 -12.87 -4.53
N VAL A 494 -6.81 -13.85 -5.42
CA VAL A 494 -6.85 -13.69 -6.88
C VAL A 494 -7.83 -14.70 -7.49
N TYR A 495 -8.10 -14.58 -8.79
CA TYR A 495 -9.09 -15.41 -9.47
C TYR A 495 -8.65 -15.74 -10.90
N GLY A 496 -9.19 -16.82 -11.46
CA GLY A 496 -9.09 -17.17 -12.88
C GLY A 496 -9.59 -18.58 -13.17
N ASP A 497 -9.84 -18.88 -14.44
CA ASP A 497 -10.23 -20.22 -14.94
C ASP A 497 -9.06 -21.22 -14.82
N LEU A 498 -9.03 -21.99 -13.74
CA LEU A 498 -8.02 -23.02 -13.46
C LEU A 498 -8.47 -24.41 -13.91
N THR A 499 -9.78 -24.65 -14.01
CA THR A 499 -10.35 -25.94 -14.44
C THR A 499 -10.55 -26.03 -15.96
N GLY A 500 -10.48 -24.91 -16.68
CA GLY A 500 -10.67 -24.82 -18.13
C GLY A 500 -12.13 -24.92 -18.57
N ASP A 501 -13.07 -24.62 -17.67
CA ASP A 501 -14.52 -24.71 -17.91
C ASP A 501 -15.16 -23.37 -18.32
N GLY A 502 -14.41 -22.27 -18.21
CA GLY A 502 -14.83 -20.91 -18.54
C GLY A 502 -15.45 -20.14 -17.37
N GLN A 503 -15.36 -20.64 -16.15
CA GLN A 503 -15.67 -19.93 -14.91
C GLN A 503 -14.40 -19.68 -14.10
N ASP A 504 -14.32 -18.55 -13.42
CA ASP A 504 -13.19 -18.27 -12.53
C ASP A 504 -13.32 -19.02 -11.20
N GLU A 505 -12.25 -19.68 -10.77
CA GLU A 505 -12.07 -20.08 -9.38
C GLU A 505 -11.34 -19.00 -8.57
N ALA A 506 -11.60 -18.95 -7.26
CA ALA A 506 -10.92 -18.07 -6.33
C ALA A 506 -9.73 -18.78 -5.68
N VAL A 507 -8.59 -18.10 -5.63
CA VAL A 507 -7.33 -18.60 -5.09
C VAL A 507 -6.89 -17.72 -3.94
N THR A 508 -6.64 -18.33 -2.79
CA THR A 508 -6.40 -17.63 -1.52
C THR A 508 -5.47 -18.42 -0.62
N ILE A 509 -4.94 -17.78 0.43
CA ILE A 509 -4.11 -18.43 1.45
C ILE A 509 -4.91 -18.62 2.75
N LEU A 510 -4.82 -19.81 3.36
CA LEU A 510 -5.18 -20.06 4.74
C LEU A 510 -3.96 -20.04 5.64
N VAL A 511 -4.11 -19.49 6.83
CA VAL A 511 -3.09 -19.43 7.88
C VAL A 511 -3.61 -20.15 9.13
N SER A 512 -2.95 -21.23 9.52
CA SER A 512 -3.34 -22.10 10.63
C SER A 512 -2.33 -22.06 11.78
N ASP A 513 -2.79 -21.72 12.98
CA ASP A 513 -2.03 -21.72 14.23
C ASP A 513 -2.61 -22.79 15.18
N PRO A 514 -2.10 -24.04 15.20
CA PRO A 514 -2.68 -25.17 15.96
C PRO A 514 -2.37 -25.13 17.48
N GLY A 515 -2.31 -23.94 18.08
CA GLY A 515 -1.96 -23.75 19.49
C GLY A 515 -0.50 -24.11 19.86
N GLY A 516 0.36 -24.30 18.86
CA GLY A 516 1.80 -24.58 18.98
C GLY A 516 2.69 -23.36 18.73
N SER A 517 3.92 -23.59 18.27
CA SER A 517 4.88 -22.53 17.88
C SER A 517 5.08 -22.41 16.37
N GLY A 518 4.25 -23.09 15.58
CA GLY A 518 4.27 -23.07 14.11
C GLY A 518 3.02 -22.38 13.58
N THR A 519 3.14 -21.78 12.41
CA THR A 519 2.08 -21.07 11.69
C THR A 519 2.11 -21.58 10.27
N PHE A 520 1.12 -22.36 9.89
CA PHE A 520 1.11 -23.15 8.65
C PHE A 520 0.32 -22.42 7.57
N TYR A 521 0.88 -22.36 6.38
CA TYR A 521 0.31 -21.66 5.23
C TYR A 521 -0.09 -22.67 4.16
N ASP A 522 -1.37 -22.64 3.78
CA ASP A 522 -1.94 -23.50 2.74
C ASP A 522 -2.50 -22.63 1.62
N LEU A 523 -2.09 -22.91 0.38
CA LEU A 523 -2.74 -22.40 -0.82
C LEU A 523 -4.08 -23.13 -1.00
N VAL A 524 -5.15 -22.42 -1.32
CA VAL A 524 -6.50 -22.98 -1.47
C VAL A 524 -7.18 -22.45 -2.73
N VAL A 525 -7.90 -23.34 -3.42
CA VAL A 525 -8.76 -23.02 -4.57
C VAL A 525 -10.22 -23.32 -4.23
N MET A 526 -11.09 -22.35 -4.48
CA MET A 526 -12.53 -22.37 -4.22
C MET A 526 -13.31 -22.16 -5.52
N ALA A 527 -14.27 -23.03 -5.82
CA ALA A 527 -15.15 -22.91 -7.00
C ALA A 527 -16.59 -22.57 -6.58
N ASP A 528 -17.36 -21.94 -7.48
CA ASP A 528 -18.80 -21.75 -7.31
C ASP A 528 -19.54 -23.05 -7.66
N VAL A 529 -19.99 -23.77 -6.63
CA VAL A 529 -20.82 -24.97 -6.82
C VAL A 529 -22.25 -24.64 -6.40
N ASP A 530 -23.14 -24.54 -7.39
CA ASP A 530 -24.58 -24.22 -7.22
C ASP A 530 -24.86 -22.96 -6.37
N GLY A 531 -24.01 -21.92 -6.47
CA GLY A 531 -24.12 -20.68 -5.70
C GLY A 531 -23.42 -20.73 -4.33
N THR A 532 -22.51 -21.68 -4.11
CA THR A 532 -21.82 -21.90 -2.83
C THR A 532 -20.30 -22.03 -3.02
N PRO A 533 -19.47 -21.20 -2.35
CA PRO A 533 -18.02 -21.37 -2.37
C PRO A 533 -17.63 -22.74 -1.80
N THR A 534 -17.03 -23.58 -2.62
CA THR A 534 -16.64 -24.96 -2.28
C THR A 534 -15.17 -25.15 -2.56
N GLN A 535 -14.41 -25.63 -1.57
CA GLN A 535 -12.98 -25.93 -1.75
C GLN A 535 -12.80 -27.12 -2.70
N ILE A 536 -12.14 -26.89 -3.84
CA ILE A 536 -11.81 -27.93 -4.82
C ILE A 536 -10.34 -28.36 -4.79
N GLY A 537 -9.47 -27.60 -4.10
CA GLY A 537 -8.06 -27.97 -3.97
C GLY A 537 -7.33 -27.21 -2.89
N SER A 538 -6.25 -27.78 -2.38
CA SER A 538 -5.32 -27.11 -1.48
C SER A 538 -3.93 -27.73 -1.52
N ALA A 539 -2.90 -26.92 -1.26
CA ALA A 539 -1.50 -27.36 -1.26
C ALA A 539 -0.70 -26.61 -0.17
N PHE A 540 0.08 -27.37 0.61
CA PHE A 540 0.89 -26.81 1.69
C PHE A 540 2.07 -25.99 1.16
N LEU A 541 2.18 -24.74 1.60
CA LEU A 541 3.24 -23.81 1.21
C LEU A 541 4.43 -23.85 2.18
N GLY A 542 4.17 -23.89 3.50
CA GLY A 542 5.22 -23.99 4.52
C GLY A 542 4.80 -23.56 5.94
N ASP A 543 5.73 -23.71 6.90
CA ASP A 543 5.61 -23.22 8.29
C ASP A 543 6.41 -21.93 8.44
N ARG A 544 5.76 -20.86 8.92
CA ARG A 544 6.33 -19.51 9.13
C ARG A 544 7.04 -18.96 7.89
N ILE A 545 6.43 -19.18 6.73
CA ILE A 545 6.83 -18.51 5.48
C ILE A 545 6.30 -17.08 5.44
N ILE A 546 6.75 -16.30 4.46
CA ILE A 546 6.20 -14.99 4.13
C ILE A 546 5.74 -15.02 2.67
N VAL A 547 4.43 -15.06 2.43
CA VAL A 547 3.88 -14.88 1.07
C VAL A 547 4.15 -13.45 0.61
N LYS A 548 4.58 -13.28 -0.64
CA LYS A 548 4.99 -12.01 -1.27
C LYS A 548 4.17 -11.66 -2.50
N ALA A 549 3.70 -12.69 -3.22
CA ALA A 549 2.84 -12.57 -4.39
C ALA A 549 1.98 -13.83 -4.50
N LEU A 550 0.77 -13.64 -5.00
CA LEU A 550 -0.15 -14.70 -5.41
C LEU A 550 -0.79 -14.22 -6.72
N GLU A 551 -0.66 -14.99 -7.79
CA GLU A 551 -1.04 -14.61 -9.15
C GLU A 551 -1.67 -15.81 -9.86
N VAL A 552 -2.55 -15.56 -10.84
CA VAL A 552 -3.10 -16.58 -11.75
C VAL A 552 -2.89 -16.13 -13.18
N GLU A 553 -2.28 -17.00 -14.00
CA GLU A 553 -1.98 -16.77 -15.42
C GLU A 553 -2.11 -18.11 -16.18
N ASP A 554 -2.77 -18.12 -17.34
CA ASP A 554 -2.94 -19.30 -18.20
C ASP A 554 -3.41 -20.60 -17.49
N GLY A 555 -4.30 -20.46 -16.48
CA GLY A 555 -4.82 -21.59 -15.68
C GLY A 555 -3.83 -22.16 -14.65
N LEU A 556 -2.72 -21.45 -14.40
CA LEU A 556 -1.70 -21.78 -13.41
C LEU A 556 -1.69 -20.74 -12.28
N ILE A 557 -1.34 -21.20 -11.08
CA ILE A 557 -1.18 -20.33 -9.91
C ILE A 557 0.31 -20.11 -9.64
N GLY A 558 0.74 -18.85 -9.64
CA GLY A 558 2.05 -18.43 -9.17
C GLY A 558 2.01 -18.03 -7.70
N VAL A 559 2.92 -18.57 -6.89
CA VAL A 559 3.12 -18.15 -5.49
C VAL A 559 4.57 -17.73 -5.29
N GLY A 560 4.79 -16.43 -5.11
CA GLY A 560 6.08 -15.88 -4.65
C GLY A 560 6.10 -15.86 -3.12
N LEU A 561 7.09 -16.51 -2.51
CA LEU A 561 7.21 -16.59 -1.04
C LEU A 561 8.66 -16.55 -0.57
N VAL A 562 8.85 -16.25 0.71
CA VAL A 562 10.13 -16.43 1.43
C VAL A 562 9.97 -17.57 2.42
N THR A 563 10.87 -18.56 2.33
CA THR A 563 10.93 -19.74 3.21
C THR A 563 12.29 -19.87 3.87
N GLN A 564 12.48 -20.87 4.72
CA GLN A 564 13.73 -21.11 5.42
C GLN A 564 14.79 -21.65 4.46
N GLY A 565 15.89 -20.91 4.31
CA GLY A 565 17.10 -21.40 3.67
C GLY A 565 17.79 -22.50 4.50
N PRO A 566 18.79 -23.21 3.94
CA PRO A 566 19.39 -24.39 4.57
C PRO A 566 20.06 -24.19 5.94
N ASN A 567 20.31 -22.94 6.35
CA ASN A 567 20.93 -22.58 7.63
C ASN A 567 20.05 -21.64 8.48
N ASP A 568 18.81 -21.36 8.04
CA ASP A 568 17.94 -20.38 8.68
C ASP A 568 17.28 -20.96 9.94
N PRO A 569 17.14 -20.16 11.02
CA PRO A 569 16.19 -20.48 12.08
C PRO A 569 14.76 -20.57 11.54
N GLN A 570 13.93 -21.46 12.08
CA GLN A 570 12.53 -21.60 11.62
C GLN A 570 11.68 -20.33 11.85
N SER A 571 12.15 -19.40 12.69
CA SER A 571 11.55 -18.08 12.91
C SER A 571 11.89 -17.03 11.85
N ASP A 572 12.96 -17.22 11.08
CA ASP A 572 13.63 -16.15 10.33
C ASP A 572 13.93 -16.59 8.88
N PRO A 573 12.89 -16.79 8.04
CA PRO A 573 13.07 -17.23 6.65
C PRO A 573 13.75 -16.17 5.78
N THR A 574 14.76 -16.56 4.99
CA THR A 574 15.49 -15.65 4.09
C THR A 574 15.48 -16.07 2.61
N GLN A 575 15.08 -17.30 2.29
CA GLN A 575 15.17 -17.84 0.92
C GLN A 575 13.92 -17.52 0.09
N GLY A 576 14.07 -16.72 -0.96
CA GLY A 576 13.03 -16.50 -1.95
C GLY A 576 12.76 -17.74 -2.79
N VAL A 577 11.48 -18.05 -3.02
CA VAL A 577 11.02 -19.18 -3.84
C VAL A 577 9.80 -18.74 -4.66
N VAL A 578 9.76 -19.13 -5.94
CA VAL A 578 8.51 -19.19 -6.71
C VAL A 578 8.05 -20.64 -6.75
N LYS A 579 6.77 -20.88 -6.41
CA LYS A 579 6.08 -22.15 -6.67
C LYS A 579 5.01 -21.92 -7.73
N ILE A 580 4.84 -22.89 -8.63
CA ILE A 580 3.79 -22.91 -9.65
C ILE A 580 2.89 -24.11 -9.40
N PHE A 581 1.59 -23.89 -9.35
CA PHE A 581 0.58 -24.93 -9.17
C PHE A 581 -0.41 -24.95 -10.34
N GLY A 582 -1.14 -26.05 -10.49
CA GLY A 582 -2.31 -26.15 -11.35
C GLY A 582 -3.30 -27.17 -10.82
N VAL A 583 -4.54 -27.10 -11.27
CA VAL A 583 -5.59 -28.06 -10.91
C VAL A 583 -5.56 -29.23 -11.90
N GLN A 584 -5.43 -30.46 -11.40
CA GLN A 584 -5.44 -31.69 -12.20
C GLN A 584 -6.25 -32.76 -11.47
N ASP A 585 -7.20 -33.40 -12.15
CA ASP A 585 -8.06 -34.47 -11.59
C ASP A 585 -8.68 -34.11 -10.21
N ASP A 586 -9.26 -32.91 -10.10
CA ASP A 586 -9.83 -32.33 -8.86
C ASP A 586 -8.82 -32.20 -7.70
N ALA A 587 -7.52 -32.05 -8.01
CA ALA A 587 -6.46 -31.85 -7.03
C ALA A 587 -5.49 -30.71 -7.41
N LEU A 588 -5.18 -29.86 -6.44
CA LEU A 588 -4.17 -28.80 -6.59
C LEU A 588 -2.77 -29.39 -6.46
N THR A 589 -1.98 -29.33 -7.53
CA THR A 589 -0.66 -29.98 -7.62
C THR A 589 0.45 -28.95 -7.83
N GLU A 590 1.54 -29.03 -7.05
CA GLU A 590 2.77 -28.28 -7.29
C GLU A 590 3.45 -28.83 -8.56
N LEU A 591 3.49 -28.02 -9.62
CA LEU A 591 4.05 -28.38 -10.93
C LEU A 591 5.53 -28.03 -11.03
N ALA A 592 5.93 -26.93 -10.39
CA ALA A 592 7.31 -26.47 -10.32
C ALA A 592 7.58 -25.68 -9.04
N SER A 593 8.82 -25.70 -8.59
CA SER A 593 9.32 -24.87 -7.49
C SER A 593 10.77 -24.50 -7.76
N GLN A 594 11.10 -23.23 -7.60
CA GLN A 594 12.42 -22.68 -7.89
C GLN A 594 12.83 -21.66 -6.84
N VAL A 595 14.04 -21.86 -6.27
CA VAL A 595 14.72 -20.86 -5.45
C VAL A 595 15.14 -19.68 -6.32
N ILE A 596 14.87 -18.47 -5.85
CA ILE A 596 15.32 -17.21 -6.42
C ILE A 596 16.61 -16.81 -5.69
N GLU A 597 17.70 -16.56 -6.45
CA GLU A 597 18.98 -16.02 -5.95
C GLU A 597 19.01 -14.49 -6.01
#